data_AF-A0A6X7P6X0-F1
#
_entry.id   AF-A0A6X7P6X0-F1
#
_cell.length_a   1.000
_cell.length_b   1.000
_cell.length_c   1.000
_cell.angle_alpha   90.00
_cell.angle_beta   90.00
_cell.angle_gamma   90.00
#
_symmetry.space_group_name_H-M   'P 1'
#
loop_
_entity.id
_entity.type
_entity.pdbx_description
1 polymer ?
#
loop_
_entity_poly.entity_id
_entity_poly.type
_entity_poly.pdbx_seq_one_letter_code
_entity_poly.pdbx_strand_id
1 'polypeptide(L)'
;EEFIWIIKELNKKNIKFRSALIGYVPGADNSYANLIIEQCTEQKCELLLNKSAAEISNLLAETDMAILPYPDGISERRGTALAAMINRVLVFSLRGQFSSEFENIAVLGNDKNDLLSKVLYYINNTDSFAKINDSAYEYSEKRNWQS
;
A
#
# COMPACT_ATOMS: atom_id res chain seq x y z
N GLU A 1 -6.58 -10.28 0.41
CA GLU A 1 -8.02 -10.02 0.50
C GLU A 1 -8.37 -8.68 1.15
N GLU A 2 -7.72 -8.29 2.26
CA GLU A 2 -8.05 -7.02 2.95
C GLU A 2 -7.92 -5.77 2.08
N PHE A 3 -6.90 -5.71 1.21
CA PHE A 3 -6.77 -4.62 0.22
C PHE A 3 -8.02 -4.49 -0.66
N ILE A 4 -8.47 -5.59 -1.26
CA ILE A 4 -9.66 -5.63 -2.12
C ILE A 4 -10.90 -5.23 -1.34
N TRP A 5 -11.01 -5.69 -0.09
CA TRP A 5 -12.10 -5.29 0.79
C TRP A 5 -12.11 -3.78 1.02
N ILE A 6 -10.95 -3.16 1.28
CA ILE A 6 -10.84 -1.69 1.41
C ILE A 6 -11.29 -1.00 0.12
N ILE A 7 -10.79 -1.43 -1.05
CA ILE A 7 -11.20 -0.86 -2.35
C ILE A 7 -12.72 -0.98 -2.56
N LYS A 8 -13.31 -2.14 -2.22
CA LYS A 8 -14.76 -2.35 -2.28
C LYS A 8 -15.51 -1.36 -1.40
N GLU A 9 -15.06 -1.11 -0.17
CA GLU A 9 -15.69 -0.13 0.70
C GLU A 9 -15.49 1.31 0.21
N LEU A 10 -14.35 1.63 -0.38
CA LEU A 10 -14.09 2.93 -1.00
C LEU A 10 -15.00 3.17 -2.22
N ASN A 11 -15.21 2.17 -3.07
CA ASN A 11 -16.11 2.24 -4.23
C ASN A 11 -17.58 2.48 -3.85
N LYS A 12 -18.00 2.06 -2.64
CA LYS A 12 -19.33 2.38 -2.12
C LYS A 12 -19.47 3.85 -1.70
N LYS A 13 -18.36 4.57 -1.56
CA LYS A 13 -18.34 6.01 -1.30
C LYS A 13 -18.29 6.75 -2.63
N ASN A 14 -18.94 7.91 -2.71
CA ASN A 14 -18.88 8.77 -3.89
C ASN A 14 -17.56 9.56 -3.96
N ILE A 15 -16.43 8.84 -3.90
CA ILE A 15 -15.07 9.38 -3.88
C ILE A 15 -14.40 9.05 -5.20
N LYS A 16 -13.71 10.02 -5.79
CA LYS A 16 -12.91 9.80 -7.00
C LYS A 16 -11.51 9.33 -6.62
N PHE A 17 -11.15 8.12 -7.01
CA PHE A 17 -9.81 7.59 -6.87
C PHE A 17 -9.50 6.63 -8.03
N ARG A 18 -8.21 6.37 -8.26
CA ARG A 18 -7.75 5.25 -9.09
C ARG A 18 -7.10 4.22 -8.17
N SER A 19 -7.27 2.94 -8.47
CA SER A 19 -6.64 1.88 -7.69
C SER A 19 -6.01 0.86 -8.62
N ALA A 20 -4.85 0.34 -8.22
CA ALA A 20 -4.15 -0.72 -8.91
C ALA A 20 -3.63 -1.75 -7.90
N LEU A 21 -3.70 -3.03 -8.28
CA LEU A 21 -3.01 -4.11 -7.59
C LEU A 21 -1.72 -4.41 -8.36
N ILE A 22 -0.59 -4.20 -7.71
CA ILE A 22 0.74 -4.56 -8.21
C ILE A 22 1.13 -5.90 -7.57
N GLY A 23 1.51 -6.88 -8.38
CA GLY A 23 1.84 -8.21 -7.87
C GLY A 23 2.59 -9.08 -8.86
N TYR A 24 3.09 -10.21 -8.36
CA TYR A 24 3.73 -11.24 -9.16
C TYR A 24 2.92 -12.52 -9.06
N VAL A 25 2.63 -13.14 -10.20
CA VAL A 25 1.92 -14.42 -10.26
C VAL A 25 2.87 -15.46 -10.88
N PRO A 26 3.41 -16.41 -10.08
CA PRO A 26 4.25 -17.47 -10.61
C PRO A 26 3.40 -18.47 -11.38
N GLY A 27 3.56 -18.51 -12.70
CA GLY A 27 2.89 -19.47 -13.59
C GLY A 27 1.44 -19.09 -13.91
N ALA A 28 0.91 -19.67 -15.00
CA ALA A 28 -0.40 -19.31 -15.55
C ALA A 28 -1.60 -19.97 -14.85
N ASP A 29 -1.38 -21.02 -14.04
CA ASP A 29 -2.45 -21.84 -13.48
C ASP A 29 -2.43 -21.80 -11.94
N ASN A 30 -2.76 -20.63 -11.39
CA ASN A 30 -2.86 -20.41 -9.96
C ASN A 30 -4.29 -19.97 -9.62
N SER A 31 -5.09 -20.92 -9.13
CA SER A 31 -6.50 -20.71 -8.79
C SER A 31 -6.72 -19.59 -7.79
N TYR A 32 -5.80 -19.41 -6.84
CA TYR A 32 -5.85 -18.31 -5.88
C TYR A 32 -5.58 -16.96 -6.56
N ALA A 33 -4.57 -16.89 -7.44
CA ALA A 33 -4.31 -15.67 -8.20
C ALA A 33 -5.49 -15.30 -9.11
N ASN A 34 -6.12 -16.28 -9.76
CA ASN A 34 -7.30 -16.07 -10.59
C ASN A 34 -8.48 -15.50 -9.79
N LEU A 35 -8.71 -16.01 -8.57
CA LEU A 35 -9.72 -15.47 -7.66
C LEU A 35 -9.44 -14.00 -7.30
N ILE A 36 -8.19 -13.66 -6.98
CA ILE A 36 -7.78 -12.28 -6.65
C ILE A 36 -7.94 -11.34 -7.85
N ILE A 37 -7.56 -11.81 -9.05
CA ILE A 37 -7.72 -11.08 -10.32
C ILE A 37 -9.19 -10.78 -10.60
N GLU A 38 -10.06 -11.77 -10.45
CA GLU A 38 -11.51 -11.61 -10.64
C GLU A 38 -12.08 -10.57 -9.67
N GLN A 39 -11.79 -10.70 -8.38
CA GLN A 39 -12.26 -9.76 -7.36
C GLN A 39 -11.74 -8.33 -7.59
N CYS A 40 -10.48 -8.16 -8.00
CA CYS A 40 -9.94 -6.84 -8.36
C CYS A 40 -10.68 -6.24 -9.56
N THR A 41 -10.94 -7.05 -10.59
CA THR A 41 -11.65 -6.62 -11.80
C THR A 41 -13.08 -6.18 -11.47
N GLU A 42 -13.80 -6.93 -10.64
CA GLU A 42 -15.14 -6.55 -10.15
C GLU A 42 -15.14 -5.19 -9.45
N GLN A 43 -14.06 -4.86 -8.73
CA GLN A 43 -13.90 -3.59 -8.03
C GLN A 43 -13.29 -2.48 -8.90
N LYS A 44 -13.17 -2.67 -10.23
CA LYS A 44 -12.52 -1.73 -11.15
C LYS A 44 -11.10 -1.33 -10.72
N CYS A 45 -10.41 -2.26 -10.06
CA CYS A 45 -9.02 -2.12 -9.66
C CYS A 45 -8.14 -2.60 -10.82
N GLU A 46 -7.22 -1.77 -11.28
CA GLU A 46 -6.29 -2.11 -12.36
C GLU A 46 -5.33 -3.23 -11.91
N LEU A 47 -4.99 -4.15 -12.82
CA LEU A 47 -4.09 -5.25 -12.54
C LEU A 47 -2.75 -5.01 -13.21
N LEU A 48 -1.72 -4.70 -12.42
CA LEU A 48 -0.36 -4.42 -12.87
C LEU A 48 0.56 -5.56 -12.45
N LEU A 49 0.44 -6.69 -13.15
CA LEU A 49 1.11 -7.93 -12.78
C LEU A 49 2.46 -8.10 -13.51
N ASN A 50 3.38 -8.81 -12.85
CA ASN A 50 4.66 -9.26 -13.42
C ASN A 50 5.53 -8.12 -14.00
N LYS A 51 5.47 -6.96 -13.35
CA LYS A 51 6.28 -5.78 -13.68
C LYS A 51 7.72 -5.95 -13.21
N SER A 52 8.65 -5.43 -13.99
CA SER A 52 10.06 -5.32 -13.60
C SER A 52 10.23 -4.31 -12.46
N ALA A 53 11.36 -4.38 -11.74
CA ALA A 53 11.66 -3.43 -10.68
C ALA A 53 11.66 -1.96 -11.15
N ALA A 54 12.15 -1.71 -12.37
CA ALA A 54 12.15 -0.36 -12.95
C ALA A 54 10.72 0.13 -13.24
N GLU A 55 9.85 -0.73 -13.80
CA GLU A 55 8.44 -0.39 -14.00
C GLU A 55 7.70 -0.15 -12.68
N ILE A 56 7.97 -0.96 -11.66
CA ILE A 56 7.38 -0.77 -10.32
C ILE A 56 7.81 0.58 -9.73
N SER A 57 9.08 0.96 -9.86
CA SER A 57 9.57 2.26 -9.38
C SER A 57 8.84 3.42 -10.07
N ASN A 58 8.63 3.35 -11.39
CA ASN A 58 7.89 4.38 -12.12
C ASN A 58 6.42 4.45 -11.67
N LEU A 59 5.78 3.29 -11.46
CA LEU A 59 4.41 3.24 -10.95
C LEU A 59 4.30 3.85 -9.55
N LEU A 60 5.26 3.55 -8.66
CA LEU A 60 5.29 4.12 -7.32
C LEU A 60 5.49 5.64 -7.33
N ALA A 61 6.31 6.17 -8.25
CA ALA A 61 6.51 7.62 -8.40
C ALA A 61 5.22 8.37 -8.80
N GLU A 62 4.25 7.69 -9.41
CA GLU A 62 2.93 8.24 -9.78
C GLU A 62 1.82 7.88 -8.76
N THR A 63 2.18 7.23 -7.64
CA THR A 63 1.23 6.73 -6.64
C THR A 63 1.24 7.59 -5.39
N ASP A 64 0.07 8.06 -4.95
CA ASP A 64 -0.03 8.85 -3.71
C ASP A 64 0.01 7.97 -2.44
N MET A 65 -0.64 6.81 -2.48
CA MET A 65 -0.87 5.95 -1.32
C MET A 65 -0.66 4.47 -1.64
N ALA A 66 0.00 3.74 -0.74
CA ALA A 66 0.16 2.30 -0.78
C ALA A 66 -0.55 1.66 0.41
N ILE A 67 -1.58 0.85 0.14
CA ILE A 67 -2.33 0.13 1.16
C ILE A 67 -1.76 -1.29 1.26
N LEU A 68 -0.95 -1.53 2.29
CA LEU A 68 -0.20 -2.76 2.53
C LEU A 68 -0.67 -3.39 3.85
N PRO A 69 -1.86 -4.01 3.90
CA PRO A 69 -2.47 -4.51 5.13
C PRO A 69 -1.81 -5.84 5.55
N TYR A 70 -0.60 -5.76 6.11
CA TYR A 70 0.09 -6.93 6.65
C TYR A 70 -0.64 -7.41 7.91
N PRO A 71 -1.13 -8.66 7.96
CA PRO A 71 -1.91 -9.15 9.10
C PRO A 71 -1.15 -9.13 10.44
N ASP A 72 0.17 -9.30 10.38
CA ASP A 72 1.11 -9.26 11.51
C ASP A 72 1.75 -7.87 11.72
N GLY A 73 1.30 -6.88 10.93
CA GLY A 73 1.77 -5.51 10.94
C GLY A 73 3.04 -5.25 10.12
N ILE A 74 3.30 -3.96 9.90
CA ILE A 74 4.50 -3.50 9.22
C ILE A 74 5.76 -3.71 10.08
N SER A 75 6.87 -4.05 9.43
CA SER A 75 8.21 -4.15 10.01
C SER A 75 9.28 -3.91 8.94
N GLU A 76 10.54 -3.77 9.34
CA GLU A 76 11.69 -3.59 8.43
C GLU A 76 11.86 -4.71 7.40
N ARG A 77 11.31 -5.91 7.67
CA ARG A 77 11.36 -7.06 6.75
C ARG A 77 10.40 -6.92 5.57
N ARG A 78 9.52 -5.92 5.59
CA ARG A 78 8.53 -5.67 4.53
C ARG A 78 9.14 -4.76 3.46
N GLY A 79 9.95 -5.36 2.58
CA GLY A 79 10.63 -4.63 1.51
C GLY A 79 9.71 -3.80 0.61
N THR A 80 8.45 -4.23 0.40
CA THR A 80 7.47 -3.43 -0.36
C THR A 80 7.05 -2.14 0.34
N ALA A 81 7.03 -2.11 1.67
CA ALA A 81 6.79 -0.87 2.41
C ALA A 81 7.97 0.10 2.29
N LEU A 82 9.20 -0.40 2.42
CA LEU A 82 10.41 0.43 2.24
C LEU A 82 10.49 0.97 0.80
N ALA A 83 10.16 0.15 -0.20
CA ALA A 83 10.11 0.57 -1.60
C ALA A 83 9.03 1.64 -1.88
N ALA A 84 7.89 1.59 -1.18
CA ALA A 84 6.89 2.66 -1.26
C ALA A 84 7.41 3.96 -0.61
N MET A 85 8.01 3.86 0.58
CA MET A 85 8.52 5.03 1.32
C MET A 85 9.65 5.77 0.59
N ILE A 86 10.59 5.05 -0.04
CA ILE A 86 11.68 5.67 -0.81
C ILE A 86 11.16 6.42 -2.05
N ASN A 87 9.97 6.02 -2.55
CA ASN A 87 9.27 6.72 -3.63
C ASN A 87 8.28 7.79 -3.10
N ARG A 88 8.37 8.16 -1.81
CA ARG A 88 7.50 9.16 -1.16
C ARG A 88 6.01 8.81 -1.22
N VAL A 89 5.70 7.52 -1.32
CA VAL A 89 4.33 7.01 -1.26
C VAL A 89 3.92 6.84 0.20
N LEU A 90 2.75 7.35 0.56
CA LEU A 90 2.25 7.18 1.91
C LEU A 90 1.81 5.74 2.17
N VAL A 91 2.43 5.09 3.14
CA VAL A 91 2.15 3.70 3.47
C VAL A 91 1.06 3.58 4.53
N PHE A 92 0.05 2.77 4.23
CA PHE A 92 -1.00 2.34 5.14
C PHE A 92 -0.80 0.87 5.47
N SER A 93 -0.85 0.51 6.76
CA SER A 93 -0.74 -0.88 7.18
C SER A 93 -1.48 -1.13 8.49
N LEU A 94 -1.48 -2.37 8.97
CA LEU A 94 -1.94 -2.68 10.31
C LEU A 94 -0.79 -2.52 11.31
N ARG A 95 -1.17 -2.24 12.56
CA ARG A 95 -0.25 -2.25 13.70
C ARG A 95 -0.01 -3.69 14.12
N GLY A 96 1.27 -4.04 14.27
CA GLY A 96 1.72 -5.31 14.81
C GLY A 96 2.74 -5.12 15.92
N GLN A 97 3.26 -6.24 16.43
CA GLN A 97 4.24 -6.26 17.54
C GLN A 97 5.53 -5.47 17.21
N PHE A 98 5.91 -5.41 15.93
CA PHE A 98 7.16 -4.81 15.47
C PHE A 98 6.95 -3.46 14.74
N SER A 99 5.77 -2.84 14.90
CA SER A 99 5.41 -1.63 14.16
C SER A 99 5.77 -0.32 14.87
N SER A 100 6.39 -0.36 16.05
CA SER A 100 6.72 0.83 16.85
C SER A 100 7.56 1.87 16.10
N GLU A 101 8.52 1.42 15.28
CA GLU A 101 9.35 2.30 14.45
C GLU A 101 8.57 2.97 13.31
N PHE A 102 7.39 2.44 12.98
CA PHE A 102 6.58 2.87 11.85
C PHE A 102 5.48 3.87 12.22
N GLU A 103 5.24 4.10 13.51
CA GLU A 103 4.13 4.94 14.01
C GLU A 103 4.15 6.38 13.48
N ASN A 104 5.34 6.92 13.16
CA ASN A 104 5.50 8.29 12.66
C ASN A 104 5.84 8.38 11.16
N ILE A 105 5.97 7.23 10.49
CA ILE A 105 6.40 7.14 9.08
C ILE A 105 5.43 6.33 8.21
N ALA A 106 4.40 5.75 8.82
CA ALA A 106 3.30 5.06 8.15
C ALA A 106 2.00 5.35 8.92
N VAL A 107 0.87 5.14 8.24
CA VAL A 107 -0.46 5.25 8.84
C VAL A 107 -0.91 3.85 9.26
N LEU A 108 -0.94 3.60 10.57
CA LEU A 108 -1.22 2.27 11.12
C LEU A 108 -2.64 2.15 11.64
N GLY A 109 -3.41 1.19 11.14
CA GLY A 109 -4.71 0.80 11.68
C GLY A 109 -4.59 -0.29 12.76
N ASN A 110 -5.41 -0.25 13.80
CA ASN A 110 -5.49 -1.35 14.79
C ASN A 110 -6.20 -2.60 14.23
N ASP A 111 -7.10 -2.38 13.28
CA ASP A 111 -7.80 -3.41 12.53
C ASP A 111 -8.17 -2.85 11.13
N LYS A 112 -8.77 -3.69 10.29
CA LYS A 112 -9.16 -3.30 8.91
C LYS A 112 -10.15 -2.13 8.85
N ASN A 113 -11.04 -1.96 9.82
CA ASN A 113 -12.03 -0.88 9.83
C ASN A 113 -11.38 0.44 10.25
N ASP A 114 -10.49 0.40 11.24
CA ASP A 114 -9.65 1.55 11.60
C ASP A 114 -8.74 1.96 10.43
N LEU A 115 -8.13 0.99 9.74
CA LEU A 115 -7.34 1.23 8.55
C LEU A 115 -8.15 1.90 7.44
N LEU A 116 -9.35 1.38 7.13
CA LEU A 116 -10.28 2.00 6.18
C LEU A 116 -10.63 3.44 6.56
N SER A 117 -10.91 3.69 7.84
CA SER A 117 -11.27 5.03 8.34
C SER A 117 -10.11 6.01 8.14
N LYS A 118 -8.87 5.56 8.37
CA LYS A 118 -7.67 6.36 8.14
C LYS A 118 -7.43 6.61 6.65
N VAL A 119 -7.58 5.59 5.79
CA VAL A 119 -7.51 5.77 4.33
C VAL A 119 -8.53 6.81 3.87
N LEU A 120 -9.78 6.72 4.34
CA LEU A 120 -10.84 7.67 4.02
C LEU A 120 -10.53 9.09 4.47
N TYR A 121 -10.04 9.26 5.71
CA TYR A 121 -9.61 10.56 6.21
C TYR A 121 -8.60 11.19 5.25
N TYR A 122 -7.61 10.39 4.85
CA TYR A 122 -6.46 10.86 4.13
C TYR A 122 -6.69 11.08 2.63
N ILE A 123 -7.56 10.30 1.98
CA ILE A 123 -8.04 10.61 0.61
C ILE A 123 -8.72 11.99 0.56
N ASN A 124 -9.39 12.40 1.64
CA ASN A 124 -10.11 13.69 1.69
C ASN A 124 -9.25 14.85 2.23
N ASN A 125 -8.03 14.61 2.73
CA ASN A 125 -7.20 15.61 3.41
C ASN A 125 -5.74 15.54 2.92
N THR A 126 -5.54 15.77 1.62
CA THR A 126 -4.25 15.51 0.93
C THR A 126 -3.08 16.37 1.39
N ASP A 127 -3.35 17.49 2.05
CA ASP A 127 -2.30 18.41 2.53
C ASP A 127 -1.60 17.91 3.81
N SER A 128 -2.09 16.81 4.40
CA SER A 128 -1.71 16.38 5.76
C SER A 128 -0.50 15.44 5.85
N PHE A 129 0.24 15.21 4.76
CA PHE A 129 1.20 14.10 4.68
C PHE A 129 2.67 14.45 4.54
N ALA A 130 3.00 15.68 4.16
CA ALA A 130 4.37 16.03 3.76
C ALA A 130 5.40 15.59 4.82
N LYS A 131 5.09 15.84 6.10
CA LYS A 131 5.95 15.46 7.22
C LYS A 131 6.11 13.94 7.40
N ILE A 132 5.05 13.16 7.20
CA ILE A 132 5.11 11.69 7.30
C ILE A 132 5.95 11.15 6.15
N ASN A 133 5.68 11.62 4.92
CA ASN A 133 6.41 11.19 3.73
C ASN A 133 7.91 11.54 3.79
N ASP A 134 8.27 12.74 4.25
CA ASP A 134 9.69 13.12 4.42
C ASP A 134 10.39 12.20 5.43
N SER A 135 9.76 11.97 6.59
CA SER A 135 10.31 11.10 7.62
C SER A 135 10.44 9.64 7.15
N ALA A 136 9.46 9.16 6.38
CA ALA A 136 9.46 7.82 5.81
C ALA A 136 10.54 7.64 4.74
N TYR A 137 10.69 8.64 3.87
CA TYR A 137 11.76 8.69 2.87
C TYR A 137 13.13 8.62 3.54
N GLU A 138 13.42 9.49 4.52
CA GLU A 138 14.68 9.48 5.27
C GLU A 138 14.95 8.16 6.00
N TYR A 139 13.90 7.55 6.56
CA TYR A 139 14.00 6.25 7.22
C TYR A 139 14.42 5.15 6.23
N SER A 140 13.81 5.16 5.04
CA SER A 140 14.06 4.17 3.98
C SER A 140 15.42 4.34 3.29
N GLU A 141 15.86 5.58 3.05
CA GLU A 141 17.16 5.89 2.44
C GLU A 141 18.33 5.33 3.25
N LYS A 142 18.30 5.47 4.58
CA LYS A 142 19.33 4.94 5.50
C LYS A 142 19.45 3.41 5.51
N ARG A 143 18.50 2.72 4.89
CA ARG A 143 18.39 1.25 4.82
C ARG A 143 18.44 0.74 3.38
N ASN A 144 18.72 1.63 2.43
CA ASN A 144 18.95 1.22 1.06
C ASN A 144 20.30 0.48 1.00
N TRP A 145 20.38 -0.62 0.26
CA TRP A 145 21.54 -1.52 0.20
C TRP A 145 22.84 -0.86 -0.33
N GLN A 146 22.79 0.43 -0.63
CA GLN A 146 23.89 1.25 -1.12
C GLN A 146 24.48 2.21 -0.06
N SER A 147 23.96 2.22 1.17
CA SER A 147 24.50 3.01 2.29
C SER A 147 25.41 2.20 3.21
#